data_AF-A0A7D9MK63-F1
#
_entry.id   AF-A0A7D9MK63-F1
#
_cell.length_a   1.000
_cell.length_b   1.000
_cell.length_c   1.000
_cell.angle_alpha   90.00
_cell.angle_beta   90.00
_cell.angle_gamma   90.00
#
_symmetry.space_group_name_H-M   'P 1'
#
loop_
_entity.id
_entity.type
_entity.pdbx_description
1 polymer ?
#
loop_
_entity_poly.entity_id
_entity_poly.type
_entity_poly.pdbx_seq_one_letter_code
_entity_poly.pdbx_strand_id
1 'polypeptide(L)'
;MNEQDHLLKKARKSGKECDWCNYRKARNSVTKCIRQHKANYNRSVFRENVNRPKQFWDQIKKCYPTRNKGETPNKLLFDVEGKHISDSYLIANAFCSFFTGI
;
A
#
# COMPACT_ATOMS: atom_id res chain seq x y z
N MET A 1 -30.79 -9.02 2.12
CA MET A 1 -30.55 -7.85 1.24
C MET A 1 -29.81 -6.83 2.09
N ASN A 2 -28.56 -6.48 1.75
CA ASN A 2 -27.71 -5.66 2.61
C ASN A 2 -28.41 -4.31 2.85
N GLU A 3 -28.43 -3.83 4.10
CA GLU A 3 -29.01 -2.52 4.48
C GLU A 3 -28.52 -1.39 3.56
N GLN A 4 -27.26 -1.47 3.13
CA GLN A 4 -26.66 -0.59 2.13
C GLN A 4 -27.41 -0.62 0.78
N ASP A 5 -27.76 -1.80 0.26
CA ASP A 5 -28.46 -1.96 -1.01
C ASP A 5 -29.88 -1.41 -0.91
N HIS A 6 -30.53 -1.60 0.24
CA HIS A 6 -31.83 -1.03 0.53
C HIS A 6 -31.78 0.51 0.55
N LEU A 7 -30.84 1.09 1.31
CA LEU A 7 -30.64 2.54 1.38
C LEU A 7 -30.25 3.14 0.03
N LEU A 8 -29.45 2.43 -0.78
CA LEU A 8 -29.08 2.85 -2.13
C LEU A 8 -30.30 2.90 -3.05
N LYS A 9 -31.14 1.86 -3.03
CA LYS A 9 -32.40 1.82 -3.79
C LYS A 9 -33.33 2.96 -3.36
N LYS A 10 -33.44 3.21 -2.04
CA LYS A 10 -34.26 4.29 -1.49
C LYS A 10 -33.76 5.67 -1.94
N ALA A 11 -32.47 5.96 -1.80
CA ALA A 11 -31.87 7.23 -2.20
C ALA A 11 -32.04 7.50 -3.70
N ARG A 12 -31.87 6.47 -4.55
CA ARG A 12 -32.12 6.55 -5.99
C ARG A 12 -33.58 6.83 -6.32
N LYS A 13 -34.52 6.22 -5.59
CA LYS A 13 -35.96 6.40 -5.80
C LYS A 13 -36.45 7.77 -5.33
N SER A 14 -35.99 8.24 -4.17
CA SER A 14 -36.48 9.49 -3.57
C SER A 14 -35.76 10.73 -4.11
N GLY A 15 -34.50 10.60 -4.54
CA GLY A 15 -33.66 11.73 -4.97
C GLY A 15 -33.30 12.72 -3.85
N LYS A 16 -33.70 12.45 -2.59
CA LYS A 16 -33.52 13.37 -1.47
C LYS A 16 -32.14 13.25 -0.86
N GLU A 17 -31.54 14.40 -0.54
CA GLU A 17 -30.21 14.43 0.08
C GLU A 17 -30.16 13.71 1.44
N CYS A 18 -31.25 13.73 2.21
CA CYS A 18 -31.32 13.01 3.48
C CYS A 18 -31.14 11.48 3.30
N ASP A 19 -31.70 10.90 2.25
CA ASP A 19 -31.56 9.47 1.96
C ASP A 19 -30.15 9.14 1.44
N TRP A 20 -29.54 10.03 0.65
CA TRP A 20 -28.13 9.93 0.27
C TRP A 20 -27.18 10.01 1.46
N CYS A 21 -27.46 10.88 2.43
CA CYS A 21 -26.71 10.97 3.68
C CYS A 21 -26.77 9.66 4.46
N ASN A 22 -27.97 9.06 4.57
CA ASN A 22 -28.16 7.78 5.25
C ASN A 22 -27.40 6.63 4.56
N TYR A 23 -27.47 6.55 3.23
CA TYR A 23 -26.67 5.59 2.47
C TYR A 23 -25.17 5.78 2.71
N ARG A 24 -24.66 7.02 2.65
CA ARG A 24 -23.24 7.31 2.89
C ARG A 24 -22.79 6.91 4.30
N LYS A 25 -23.62 7.19 5.32
CA LYS A 25 -23.36 6.77 6.71
C LYS A 25 -23.26 5.26 6.81
N ALA A 26 -24.22 4.52 6.25
CA ALA A 26 -24.22 3.06 6.27
C ALA A 26 -22.99 2.48 5.54
N ARG A 27 -22.70 2.96 4.33
CA ARG A 27 -21.49 2.57 3.56
C ARG A 27 -20.21 2.81 4.38
N ASN A 28 -20.05 4.01 4.92
CA ASN A 28 -18.85 4.37 5.66
C ASN A 28 -18.71 3.55 6.96
N SER A 29 -19.81 3.21 7.62
CA SER A 29 -19.82 2.32 8.78
C SER A 29 -19.29 0.93 8.42
N VAL A 30 -19.77 0.33 7.32
CA VAL A 30 -19.29 -0.96 6.82
C VAL A 30 -17.80 -0.88 6.48
N THR A 31 -17.37 0.13 5.72
CA THR A 31 -15.94 0.34 5.40
C THR A 31 -15.09 0.49 6.66
N LYS A 32 -15.56 1.25 7.66
CA LYS A 32 -14.88 1.41 8.96
C LYS A 32 -14.76 0.07 9.68
N CYS A 33 -15.84 -0.73 9.71
CA CYS A 33 -15.85 -2.05 10.33
C CYS A 33 -14.83 -2.99 9.65
N ILE A 34 -14.82 -3.05 8.31
CA ILE A 34 -13.86 -3.86 7.55
C ILE A 34 -12.42 -3.40 7.85
N ARG A 35 -12.16 -2.09 7.84
CA ARG A 35 -10.83 -1.54 8.14
C ARG A 35 -10.40 -1.92 9.56
N GLN A 36 -11.30 -1.83 10.53
CA GLN A 36 -11.02 -2.19 11.91
C GLN A 36 -10.68 -3.67 12.06
N HIS A 37 -11.44 -4.56 11.41
CA HIS A 37 -11.20 -6.00 11.47
C HIS A 37 -9.85 -6.37 10.84
N LYS A 38 -9.53 -5.80 9.67
CA LYS A 38 -8.21 -5.99 9.03
C LYS A 38 -7.08 -5.50 9.92
N ALA A 39 -7.23 -4.32 10.54
CA ALA A 39 -6.23 -3.77 11.45
C ALA A 39 -6.03 -4.65 12.69
N ASN A 40 -7.12 -5.12 13.30
CA ASN A 40 -7.08 -6.00 14.46
C ASN A 40 -6.40 -7.33 14.15
N TYR A 41 -6.75 -7.95 13.01
CA TYR A 41 -6.13 -9.19 12.55
C TYR A 41 -4.61 -9.01 12.34
N ASN A 42 -4.19 -7.97 11.62
CA ASN A 42 -2.75 -7.73 11.43
C ASN A 42 -2.03 -7.50 12.77
N ARG A 43 -2.66 -6.79 13.71
CA ARG A 43 -2.13 -6.58 15.06
C ARG A 43 -1.96 -7.90 15.82
N SER A 44 -2.95 -8.79 15.78
CA SER A 44 -2.86 -10.09 16.47
C SER A 44 -1.75 -10.95 15.86
N VAL A 45 -1.69 -11.02 14.53
CA VAL A 45 -0.64 -11.74 13.81
C VAL A 45 0.76 -11.22 14.18
N PHE A 46 0.97 -9.90 14.24
CA PHE A 46 2.27 -9.36 14.66
C PHE A 46 2.60 -9.67 16.12
N ARG A 47 1.63 -9.60 17.02
CA ARG A 47 1.81 -9.92 18.44
C ARG A 47 2.19 -11.39 18.65
N GLU A 48 1.53 -12.31 17.94
CA GLU A 48 1.80 -13.76 18.01
C GLU A 48 3.18 -14.14 17.47
N ASN A 49 3.68 -13.38 16.48
CA ASN A 49 4.94 -13.68 15.79
C ASN A 49 6.14 -12.85 16.31
N VAL A 50 5.99 -12.07 17.38
CA VAL A 50 7.05 -11.17 17.88
C VAL A 50 8.36 -11.89 18.20
N ASN A 51 8.30 -13.12 18.71
CA ASN A 51 9.46 -13.94 19.04
C ASN A 51 9.92 -14.85 17.88
N ARG A 52 9.35 -14.67 16.67
CA ARG A 52 9.64 -15.47 15.48
C ARG A 52 10.05 -14.55 14.32
N PRO A 53 11.31 -14.07 14.29
CA PRO A 53 11.75 -13.02 13.37
C PRO A 53 11.41 -13.31 11.90
N LYS A 54 11.63 -14.54 11.42
CA LYS A 54 11.30 -14.92 10.04
C LYS A 54 9.82 -14.76 9.72
N GLN A 55 8.96 -15.29 10.59
CA GLN A 55 7.50 -15.22 10.41
C GLN A 55 6.99 -13.79 10.53
N PHE A 56 7.53 -13.02 11.48
CA PHE A 56 7.21 -11.60 11.65
C PHE A 56 7.50 -10.79 10.38
N TRP A 57 8.71 -10.93 9.83
CA TRP A 57 9.11 -10.25 8.60
C TRP A 57 8.31 -10.69 7.38
N ASP A 58 7.95 -11.97 7.27
CA ASP A 58 7.08 -12.46 6.20
C ASP A 58 5.68 -11.83 6.26
N GLN A 59 5.12 -11.60 7.45
CA GLN A 59 3.84 -10.91 7.62
C GLN A 59 3.94 -9.41 7.32
N ILE A 60 5.06 -8.76 7.66
CA ILE A 60 5.31 -7.36 7.27
C ILE A 60 5.33 -7.23 5.75
N LYS A 61 6.05 -8.10 5.05
CA LYS A 61 6.15 -8.08 3.58
C LYS A 61 4.79 -8.28 2.88
N LYS A 62 3.87 -9.01 3.51
CA LYS A 62 2.49 -9.16 3.00
C LYS A 62 1.67 -7.88 3.18
N CYS A 63 1.89 -7.13 4.25
CA CYS A 63 1.20 -5.87 4.53
C CYS A 63 1.74 -4.71 3.67
N TYR A 64 3.03 -4.76 3.36
CA TYR A 64 3.74 -3.78 2.53
C TYR A 64 4.36 -4.51 1.34
N PRO A 65 3.57 -4.87 0.32
CA PRO A 65 4.12 -5.47 -0.89
C PRO A 65 5.08 -4.45 -1.51
N THR A 66 6.38 -4.73 -1.39
CA THR A 66 7.45 -3.88 -1.92
C THR A 66 7.57 -3.95 -3.45
N ARG A 67 6.73 -4.74 -4.12
CA ARG A 67 6.79 -4.92 -5.56
C ARG A 67 5.45 -5.37 -6.14
N ASN A 68 4.92 -4.64 -7.12
CA ASN A 68 3.91 -5.18 -8.00
C ASN A 68 4.55 -6.30 -8.84
N LYS A 69 3.94 -7.50 -8.89
CA LYS A 69 4.50 -8.66 -9.62
C LYS A 69 4.74 -8.42 -11.12
N GLY A 70 4.28 -7.31 -11.69
CA GLY A 70 4.49 -6.89 -13.07
C GLY A 70 5.50 -5.75 -13.27
N GLU A 71 6.02 -5.16 -12.19
CA GLU A 71 7.10 -4.17 -12.31
C GLU A 71 8.43 -4.94 -12.41
N THR A 72 8.95 -4.99 -13.65
CA THR A 72 10.39 -5.11 -13.86
C THR A 72 11.06 -4.13 -12.90
N PRO A 73 12.14 -4.53 -12.20
CA PRO A 73 12.87 -3.54 -11.45
C PRO A 73 13.26 -2.51 -12.50
N ASN A 74 12.75 -1.27 -12.40
CA ASN A 74 13.38 -0.18 -13.08
C ASN A 74 14.82 -0.29 -12.60
N LYS A 75 15.68 -0.77 -13.50
CA LYS A 75 17.11 -0.91 -13.27
C LYS A 75 17.46 0.41 -12.61
N LEU A 76 17.98 0.39 -11.38
CA LEU A 76 18.32 1.62 -10.67
C LEU A 76 19.38 2.29 -11.54
N LEU A 77 18.92 3.18 -12.41
CA LEU A 77 19.72 3.83 -13.43
C LEU A 77 20.29 5.04 -12.72
N PHE A 78 21.57 4.95 -12.41
CA PHE A 78 22.30 6.07 -11.84
C PHE A 78 22.52 7.08 -12.97
N ASP A 79 22.12 8.32 -12.75
CA ASP A 79 22.39 9.39 -13.70
C ASP A 79 23.77 9.97 -13.41
N VAL A 80 24.69 9.79 -14.35
CA VAL A 80 26.00 10.44 -14.34
C VAL A 80 26.07 11.27 -15.61
N GLU A 81 26.06 12.59 -15.47
CA GLU A 81 26.17 13.56 -16.57
C GLU A 81 25.14 13.36 -17.70
N GLY A 82 23.90 12.96 -17.37
CA GLY A 82 22.82 12.74 -18.34
C GLY A 82 22.86 11.36 -19.00
N LYS A 83 23.76 10.46 -18.57
CA LYS A 83 23.79 9.06 -19.01
C LYS A 83 23.26 8.16 -17.91
N HIS A 84 22.28 7.33 -18.29
CA HIS A 84 21.69 6.33 -17.40
C HIS A 84 22.57 5.07 -17.34
N ILE A 85 23.32 4.92 -16.23
CA ILE A 85 24.27 3.84 -16.00
C ILE A 85 23.65 2.80 -15.06
N SER A 86 23.84 1.52 -15.37
CA SER A 86 23.40 0.40 -14.53
C SER A 86 24.52 -0.58 -14.17
N ASP A 87 25.73 -0.28 -14.62
CA ASP A 87 26.94 -1.06 -14.35
C ASP A 87 27.55 -0.62 -13.01
N SER A 88 27.78 -1.58 -12.12
CA SER A 88 28.25 -1.31 -10.76
C SER A 88 29.67 -0.73 -10.71
N TYR A 89 30.53 -1.09 -11.66
CA TYR A 89 31.90 -0.57 -11.73
C TYR A 89 31.90 0.90 -12.16
N LEU A 90 31.09 1.24 -13.17
CA LEU A 90 30.95 2.63 -13.62
C LEU A 90 30.33 3.52 -12.54
N ILE A 91 29.33 3.01 -11.79
CA ILE A 91 28.74 3.74 -10.66
C ILE A 91 29.80 3.99 -9.58
N ALA A 92 30.57 2.98 -9.18
CA ALA A 92 31.60 3.12 -8.15
C ALA A 92 32.67 4.16 -8.55
N ASN A 93 33.12 4.13 -9.81
CA ASN A 93 34.10 5.10 -10.30
C ASN A 93 33.55 6.53 -10.38
N ALA A 94 32.30 6.71 -10.81
CA ALA A 94 31.66 8.03 -10.82
C ALA A 94 31.55 8.59 -9.39
N PHE A 95 31.18 7.74 -8.43
CA PHE A 95 31.17 8.11 -7.01
C PHE A 95 32.56 8.49 -6.51
N CYS A 96 33.58 7.66 -6.79
CA CYS A 96 34.96 7.96 -6.41
C CYS A 96 35.39 9.29 -6.99
N SER A 97 35.29 9.49 -8.31
CA SER A 97 35.70 10.73 -8.97
C SER A 97 34.97 11.97 -8.41
N PHE A 98 33.65 11.88 -8.16
CA PHE A 98 32.89 12.98 -7.57
C PHE A 98 33.39 13.40 -6.19
N PHE A 99 33.75 12.44 -5.32
CA PHE A 99 34.16 12.73 -3.95
C PHE A 99 35.68 12.91 -3.77
N THR A 100 36.50 12.30 -4.62
CA THR A 100 37.96 12.39 -4.52
C THR A 100 38.56 13.49 -5.38
N GLY A 101 37.82 14.05 -6.35
CA GLY A 101 38.24 15.23 -7.12
C GLY A 101 39.55 15.04 -7.92
N ILE A 102 39.92 13.80 -8.21
CA ILE A 102 41.02 13.43 -9.13
C ILE A 102 40.39 12.95 -10.43
#